data_AF-A0A931ZLS6-F1
#
_entry.id   AF-A0A931ZLS6-F1
#
_cell.length_a   1.000
_cell.length_b   1.000
_cell.length_c   1.000
_cell.angle_alpha   90.00
_cell.angle_beta   90.00
_cell.angle_gamma   90.00
#
_symmetry.space_group_name_H-M   'P 1'
#
loop_
_entity.id
_entity.type
_entity.pdbx_description
1 polymer ?
#
loop_
_entity_poly.entity_id
_entity_poly.type
_entity_poly.pdbx_seq_one_letter_code
_entity_poly.pdbx_strand_id
1 'polypeptide(L)'
;MKRQEFIEIKGLDLKELKGKVEVFKKELMDLVVDKNMKKLKDLKSISKKKKDLAKVLTVLKQKELLMELESKVQKNSEKSESQSEFRVKRGDQK
;
A
#
# COMPACT_ATOMS: atom_id res chain seq x y z
N MET A 1 16.47 -1.49 -6.25
CA MET A 1 16.28 -1.34 -4.80
C MET A 1 17.09 -2.36 -4.03
N LYS A 2 17.96 -1.86 -3.14
CA LYS A 2 18.73 -2.63 -2.17
C LYS A 2 17.83 -3.04 -0.98
N ARG A 3 18.29 -3.98 -0.16
CA ARG A 3 17.52 -4.48 1.00
C ARG A 3 17.19 -3.37 2.01
N GLN A 4 18.15 -2.49 2.29
CA GLN A 4 17.98 -1.41 3.27
C GLN A 4 16.90 -0.42 2.84
N GLU A 5 16.97 0.07 1.61
CA GLU A 5 15.95 0.94 1.00
C GLU A 5 14.55 0.30 1.05
N PHE A 6 14.45 -1.02 0.88
CA PHE A 6 13.16 -1.72 0.97
C PHE A 6 12.60 -1.77 2.38
N ILE A 7 13.45 -1.90 3.40
CA ILE A 7 13.05 -1.84 4.81
C ILE A 7 12.49 -0.44 5.12
N GLU A 8 13.18 0.61 4.68
CA GLU A 8 12.72 2.00 4.83
C GLU A 8 11.35 2.20 4.18
N ILE A 9 11.13 1.70 2.97
CA ILE A 9 9.83 1.81 2.29
C ILE A 9 8.70 1.16 3.07
N LYS A 10 8.94 0.03 3.75
CA LYS A 10 7.90 -0.60 4.59
C LYS A 10 7.54 0.25 5.81
N GLY A 11 8.48 1.05 6.32
CA GLY A 11 8.26 1.97 7.42
C GLY A 11 7.41 3.19 7.08
N LEU A 12 7.37 3.60 5.80
CA LEU A 12 6.66 4.81 5.36
C LEU A 12 5.15 4.72 5.46
N ASP A 13 4.50 5.85 5.74
CA ASP A 13 3.04 5.96 5.79
C ASP A 13 2.39 5.87 4.40
N LEU A 14 1.09 5.61 4.34
CA LEU A 14 0.36 5.51 3.05
C LEU A 14 0.48 6.78 2.20
N LYS A 15 0.45 7.97 2.82
CA LYS A 15 0.61 9.24 2.11
C LYS A 15 2.01 9.37 1.51
N GLU A 16 3.03 8.99 2.27
CA GLU A 16 4.42 9.02 1.85
C GLU A 16 4.71 7.99 0.74
N LEU A 17 4.15 6.78 0.87
CA LEU A 17 4.22 5.75 -0.15
C LEU A 17 3.60 6.22 -1.47
N LYS A 18 2.45 6.90 -1.43
CA LYS A 18 1.83 7.52 -2.62
C LYS A 18 2.75 8.58 -3.24
N GLY A 19 3.32 9.46 -2.43
CA GLY A 19 4.29 10.45 -2.91
C GLY A 19 5.51 9.79 -3.56
N LYS A 20 6.03 8.71 -2.96
CA LYS A 20 7.18 7.98 -3.49
C LYS A 20 6.87 7.26 -4.80
N VAL A 21 5.65 6.72 -4.95
CA VAL A 21 5.17 6.15 -6.22
C VAL A 21 5.19 7.19 -7.33
N GLU A 22 4.72 8.42 -7.08
CA GLU A 22 4.74 9.49 -8.09
C GLU A 22 6.16 9.90 -8.47
N VAL A 23 7.08 9.98 -7.50
CA VAL A 23 8.51 10.22 -7.76
C VAL A 23 9.08 9.11 -8.66
N PHE A 24 8.85 7.83 -8.31
CA PHE A 24 9.34 6.71 -9.11
C PHE A 24 8.77 6.68 -10.53
N LYS A 25 7.49 7.08 -10.71
CA LYS A 25 6.87 7.21 -12.03
C LYS A 25 7.55 8.32 -12.84
N LYS A 26 7.78 9.49 -12.23
CA LYS A 26 8.45 10.62 -12.89
C LYS A 26 9.85 10.22 -13.36
N GLU A 27 10.65 9.66 -12.47
CA GLU A 27 12.00 9.19 -12.83
C GLU A 27 11.98 8.11 -13.92
N LEU A 28 10.97 7.23 -13.91
CA LEU A 28 10.80 6.23 -14.96
C LEU A 28 10.46 6.88 -16.31
N MET A 29 9.61 7.92 -16.32
CA MET A 29 9.29 8.67 -17.53
C MET A 29 10.53 9.41 -18.07
N ASP A 30 11.30 10.05 -17.20
CA ASP A 30 12.54 10.74 -17.56
C ASP A 30 13.53 9.75 -18.22
N LEU A 31 13.71 8.56 -17.64
CA LEU A 31 14.55 7.51 -18.24
C LEU A 31 14.03 7.02 -19.61
N VAL A 32 12.71 6.98 -19.80
CA VAL A 32 12.12 6.61 -21.09
C VAL A 32 12.36 7.70 -22.14
N VAL A 33 12.24 8.98 -21.76
CA VAL A 33 12.58 10.11 -22.63
C VAL A 33 14.05 10.05 -23.04
N ASP A 34 14.96 9.89 -22.08
CA ASP A 34 16.40 9.80 -22.36
C ASP A 34 16.76 8.61 -23.25
N LYS A 35 16.07 7.47 -23.09
CA LYS A 35 16.19 6.32 -23.99
C LYS A 35 15.78 6.70 -25.41
N ASN A 36 14.65 7.37 -25.58
CA ASN A 36 14.14 7.78 -26.89
C ASN A 36 15.04 8.82 -27.56
N MET A 37 15.69 9.69 -26.77
CA MET A 37 16.72 10.63 -27.24
C MET A 37 18.10 9.99 -27.50
N LYS A 38 18.25 8.67 -27.32
CA LYS A 38 19.53 7.93 -27.40
C LYS A 38 20.62 8.45 -26.45
N LYS A 39 20.24 9.15 -25.37
CA LYS A 39 21.15 9.65 -24.34
C LYS A 39 21.40 8.63 -23.23
N LEU A 40 20.49 7.65 -23.08
CA LEU A 40 20.58 6.65 -22.03
C LEU A 40 21.56 5.52 -22.41
N LYS A 41 22.69 5.45 -21.70
CA LYS A 41 23.70 4.38 -21.89
C LYS A 41 23.31 3.05 -21.24
N ASP A 42 22.69 3.09 -20.05
CA ASP A 42 22.27 1.88 -19.34
C ASP A 42 20.77 1.62 -19.51
N LEU A 43 20.42 0.73 -20.44
CA LEU A 43 19.04 0.29 -20.66
C LEU A 43 18.47 -0.54 -19.50
N LYS A 44 19.32 -1.16 -18.67
CA LYS A 44 18.87 -1.97 -17.52
C LYS A 44 18.33 -1.08 -16.39
N SER A 45 18.67 0.21 -16.37
CA SER A 45 18.17 1.18 -15.40
C SER A 45 16.63 1.26 -15.39
N ILE A 46 15.99 1.28 -16.57
CA ILE A 46 14.53 1.29 -16.72
C ILE A 46 13.91 0.02 -16.09
N SER A 47 14.48 -1.15 -16.38
CA SER A 47 13.98 -2.42 -15.84
C SER A 47 14.12 -2.48 -14.31
N LYS A 48 15.26 -2.02 -13.78
CA LYS A 48 15.47 -1.90 -12.33
C LYS A 48 14.45 -0.96 -11.70
N LYS A 49 14.23 0.22 -12.29
CA LYS A 49 13.28 1.23 -11.78
C LYS A 49 11.83 0.74 -11.82
N LYS A 50 11.44 0.01 -12.87
CA LYS A 50 10.13 -0.68 -12.93
C LYS A 50 9.94 -1.69 -11.80
N LYS A 51 10.96 -2.52 -11.53
CA LYS A 51 10.91 -3.49 -10.41
C LYS A 51 10.81 -2.78 -9.06
N ASP A 52 11.49 -1.65 -8.90
CA ASP A 52 11.44 -0.86 -7.68
C ASP A 52 10.05 -0.26 -7.48
N LEU A 53 9.48 0.38 -8.50
CA LEU A 53 8.10 0.88 -8.49
C LEU A 53 7.09 -0.22 -8.13
N ALA A 54 7.22 -1.41 -8.73
CA ALA A 54 6.34 -2.54 -8.43
C ALA A 54 6.39 -2.94 -6.95
N LYS A 55 7.58 -2.97 -6.34
CA LYS A 55 7.73 -3.28 -4.91
C LYS A 55 7.03 -2.25 -4.02
N VAL A 56 7.16 -0.97 -4.33
CA VAL A 56 6.48 0.10 -3.55
C VAL A 56 4.97 -0.04 -3.65
N LEU A 57 4.45 -0.29 -4.85
CA LEU A 57 3.03 -0.51 -5.09
C LEU A 57 2.50 -1.73 -4.31
N THR A 58 3.28 -2.82 -4.25
CA THR A 58 2.92 -3.98 -3.43
C THR A 58 2.80 -3.63 -1.95
N VAL A 59 3.78 -2.91 -1.40
CA VAL A 59 3.74 -2.49 0.02
C VAL A 59 2.55 -1.57 0.29
N LEU A 60 2.27 -0.62 -0.61
CA LEU A 60 1.13 0.26 -0.52
C LEU A 60 -0.19 -0.54 -0.50
N LYS A 61 -0.36 -1.48 -1.44
CA LYS A 61 -1.57 -2.30 -1.50
C LYS A 61 -1.74 -3.19 -0.27
N GLN A 62 -0.65 -3.75 0.26
CA GLN A 62 -0.66 -4.53 1.50
C GLN A 62 -1.15 -3.68 2.69
N LYS A 63 -0.64 -2.45 2.83
CA LYS A 63 -1.09 -1.54 3.89
C LYS A 63 -2.55 -1.15 3.76
N GLU A 64 -3.02 -0.85 2.54
CA GLU A 64 -4.45 -0.57 2.29
C GLU A 64 -5.34 -1.76 2.67
N LEU A 65 -4.91 -2.98 2.33
CA LEU A 65 -5.66 -4.19 2.64
C LEU A 65 -5.71 -4.47 4.15
N LEU A 66 -4.62 -4.22 4.88
CA LEU A 66 -4.61 -4.33 6.35
C LEU A 66 -5.60 -3.37 6.99
N MET A 67 -5.64 -2.11 6.55
CA MET A 67 -6.62 -1.14 7.05
C MET A 67 -8.07 -1.56 6.77
N GLU A 68 -8.33 -2.13 5.60
CA GLU A 68 -9.66 -2.65 5.25
C GLU A 68 -10.05 -3.83 6.15
N LEU A 69 -9.12 -4.72 6.46
CA LEU A 69 -9.35 -5.85 7.37
C LEU A 69 -9.59 -5.40 8.80
N GLU A 70 -8.80 -4.48 9.34
CA GLU A 70 -8.99 -3.90 10.68
C GLU A 70 -10.37 -3.26 10.80
N SER A 71 -10.78 -2.50 9.78
CA SER A 71 -12.11 -1.88 9.71
C SER A 71 -13.24 -2.92 9.70
N LYS A 72 -13.04 -4.08 9.07
CA LYS A 72 -14.02 -5.18 9.04
C LYS A 72 -14.11 -5.90 10.39
N VAL A 73 -12.99 -6.09 11.08
CA VAL A 73 -12.97 -6.71 12.41
C VAL A 73 -13.73 -5.85 13.42
N GLN A 74 -13.49 -4.53 13.44
CA GLN A 74 -14.21 -3.61 14.33
C GLN A 74 -15.72 -3.60 14.10
N LYS A 75 -16.17 -3.60 12.83
CA LYS A 75 -17.60 -3.67 12.51
C LYS A 75 -18.27 -4.98 12.93
N ASN A 76 -17.50 -6.06 13.02
CA ASN A 76 -18.03 -7.36 13.45
C ASN A 76 -18.16 -7.45 14.97
N SER A 77 -17.25 -6.85 15.76
CA SER A 77 -17.38 -6.79 17.22
C SER A 77 -18.59 -5.97 17.66
N GLU A 78 -18.83 -4.82 17.03
CA GLU A 78 -20.00 -3.97 17.30
C GLU A 78 -21.33 -4.70 17.00
N LYS A 79 -21.36 -5.51 15.93
CA LYS A 79 -22.55 -6.32 15.59
C LYS A 79 -22.79 -7.46 16.58
N SER A 80 -21.75 -8.09 17.11
CA SER A 80 -21.90 -9.14 18.12
C SER A 80 -22.40 -8.57 19.45
N GLU A 81 -21.92 -7.39 19.86
CA GLU A 81 -22.37 -6.71 21.09
C GLU A 81 -23.84 -6.28 20.97
N SER A 82 -24.21 -5.70 19.81
CA SER A 82 -25.59 -5.31 19.50
C SER A 82 -26.57 -6.49 19.52
N GLN A 83 -26.14 -7.68 19.06
CA GLN A 83 -26.96 -8.89 19.09
C GLN A 83 -27.06 -9.52 20.48
N SER A 84 -26.01 -9.43 21.30
CA SER A 84 -26.06 -9.88 22.69
C SER A 84 -26.96 -8.99 23.56
N GLU A 85 -26.88 -7.65 23.43
CA GLU A 85 -27.75 -6.72 24.17
C GLU A 85 -29.23 -6.90 23.82
N PHE A 86 -29.55 -7.18 22.55
CA PHE A 86 -30.93 -7.42 22.11
C PHE A 86 -31.49 -8.77 22.57
N ARG A 87 -30.62 -9.73 22.94
CA ARG A 87 -31.03 -11.00 23.57
C ARG A 87 -31.29 -10.85 25.06
N VAL A 88 -30.45 -10.09 25.77
CA VAL A 88 -30.63 -9.83 27.21
C VAL A 88 -31.92 -9.05 27.47
N LYS A 89 -32.20 -7.99 26.70
CA LYS A 89 -33.43 -7.18 26.86
C LYS A 89 -34.75 -7.93 26.60
N ARG A 90 -34.72 -9.08 25.93
CA ARG A 90 -35.91 -9.93 25.67
C ARG A 90 -36.07 -11.06 26.70
N GLY A 91 -35.05 -11.32 27.52
CA GLY A 91 -35.04 -12.38 28.53
C GLY A 91 -35.69 -12.01 29.87
N ASP A 92 -35.82 -10.72 30.18
CA ASP A 92 -36.31 -10.23 31.49
C ASP A 92 -37.82 -9.90 31.51
N GLN A 93 -38.57 -10.28 30.48
CA GLN A 93 -40.04 -10.18 30.45
C GLN A 93 -40.66 -11.58 30.64
N LYS A 94 -40.55 -12.17 31.82
CA LYS A 94 -41.45 -13.24 32.27
C LYS A 94 -41.43 -13.41 33.78
#